data_AF-A0A1Y1QPG6-F1
#
_entry.id   AF-A0A1Y1QPG6-F1
#
_cell.length_a   1.000
_cell.length_b   1.000
_cell.length_c   1.000
_cell.angle_alpha   90.00
_cell.angle_beta   90.00
_cell.angle_gamma   90.00
#
_symmetry.space_group_name_H-M   'P 1'
#
loop_
_entity.id
_entity.type
_entity.pdbx_description
1 polymer ?
#
loop_
_entity_poly.entity_id
_entity_poly.type
_entity_poly.pdbx_seq_one_letter_code
_entity_poly.pdbx_strand_id
1 'polypeptide(L)'
;MQTFIPFSGFYESWHNDLLDQELEQLNQDRDTGEALPEDHPEYIKIDDVRCGAVHQQYAREYCSSLQWFIKENEPLDVQFTFSHLWSPKFYNYDTDVIWVDMPDDQIVKLYQHAMQYNRFAAVVKQRCGGRSSFFSPDLTEWADSPLEWQPAQVSLLFEALDCLDTYNRDYPLELVVMDSARGNGKITDMILSNVKQEVAA
;
A
#
# COMPACT_ATOMS: atom_id res chain seq x y z
N MET A 1 10.74 -5.49 -14.50
CA MET A 1 10.13 -4.18 -14.86
C MET A 1 9.57 -3.49 -13.62
N GLN A 2 9.50 -2.15 -13.62
CA GLN A 2 8.91 -1.37 -12.52
C GLN A 2 7.40 -1.16 -12.74
N THR A 3 6.60 -1.33 -11.69
CA THR A 3 5.15 -1.06 -11.68
C THR A 3 4.74 -0.56 -10.29
N PHE A 4 3.45 -0.37 -10.05
CA PHE A 4 2.93 -0.01 -8.73
C PHE A 4 1.77 -0.94 -8.33
N ILE A 5 1.59 -1.09 -7.01
CA ILE A 5 0.57 -1.93 -6.40
C ILE A 5 -0.63 -1.09 -5.94
N PRO A 6 -1.83 -1.70 -5.80
CA PRO A 6 -2.99 -1.01 -5.23
C PRO A 6 -2.70 -0.51 -3.81
N PHE A 7 -2.86 0.80 -3.61
CA PHE A 7 -2.68 1.48 -2.34
C PHE A 7 -3.50 2.78 -2.36
N SER A 8 -4.31 3.03 -1.33
CA SER A 8 -5.15 4.24 -1.22
C SER A 8 -4.36 5.51 -0.87
N GLY A 9 -3.11 5.33 -0.43
CA GLY A 9 -2.24 6.40 0.05
C GLY A 9 -2.42 6.70 1.53
N PHE A 10 -1.71 7.69 2.06
CA PHE A 10 -1.80 8.08 3.47
C PHE A 10 -2.81 9.21 3.69
N TYR A 11 -2.95 10.13 2.74
CA TYR A 11 -3.79 11.31 2.93
C TYR A 11 -5.27 10.95 3.12
N GLU A 12 -5.86 11.36 4.24
CA GLU A 12 -7.26 11.09 4.60
C GLU A 12 -7.64 9.60 4.48
N SER A 13 -6.71 8.71 4.81
CA SER A 13 -6.90 7.26 4.72
C SER A 13 -6.75 6.57 6.07
N TRP A 14 -7.26 5.33 6.12
CA TRP A 14 -7.11 4.43 7.27
C TRP A 14 -5.65 4.14 7.62
N HIS A 15 -4.73 4.29 6.67
CA HIS A 15 -3.29 4.12 6.92
C HIS A 15 -2.77 5.22 7.84
N ASN A 16 -3.19 6.47 7.61
CA ASN A 16 -2.81 7.57 8.49
C ASN A 16 -3.55 7.51 9.82
N ASP A 17 -4.84 7.19 9.82
CA ASP A 17 -5.61 7.00 11.07
C ASP A 17 -4.98 5.92 11.96
N LEU A 18 -4.45 4.85 11.36
CA LEU A 18 -3.75 3.80 12.10
C LEU A 18 -2.46 4.32 12.73
N LEU A 19 -1.66 5.10 12.00
CA LEU A 19 -0.42 5.69 12.54
C LEU A 19 -0.71 6.68 13.67
N ASP A 20 -1.75 7.50 13.52
CA ASP A 20 -2.18 8.46 14.52
C ASP A 20 -2.66 7.73 15.80
N GLN A 21 -3.50 6.69 15.65
CA GLN A 21 -3.95 5.86 16.78
C GLN A 21 -2.80 5.19 17.52
N GLU A 22 -1.80 4.68 16.81
CA GLU A 22 -0.62 4.06 17.44
C GLU A 22 0.23 5.09 18.19
N LEU A 23 0.38 6.30 17.65
CA LEU A 23 1.06 7.38 18.35
C LEU A 23 0.28 7.85 19.59
N GLU A 24 -1.05 7.95 19.50
CA GLU A 24 -1.90 8.27 20.64
C GLU A 24 -1.79 7.21 21.75
N GLN A 25 -1.74 5.92 21.39
CA GLN A 25 -1.55 4.83 22.35
C GLN A 25 -0.16 4.85 22.98
N LEU A 26 0.88 5.18 22.22
CA LEU A 26 2.24 5.36 22.75
C LEU A 26 2.31 6.49 23.79
N ASN A 27 1.45 7.49 23.67
CA ASN A 27 1.33 8.62 24.59
C ASN A 27 0.30 8.40 25.70
N GLN A 28 -0.05 7.14 26.01
CA GLN A 28 -0.88 6.80 27.16
C GLN A 28 -0.06 6.12 28.27
N ASP A 29 -0.41 6.41 29.51
CA ASP A 29 0.10 5.71 30.68
C ASP A 29 -0.37 4.25 30.64
N ARG A 30 0.59 3.31 30.76
CA ARG A 30 0.32 1.87 30.57
C ARG A 30 -0.53 1.26 31.68
N ASP A 31 -0.54 1.85 32.87
CA ASP A 31 -1.23 1.32 34.04
C ASP A 31 -2.66 1.84 34.13
N THR A 32 -2.89 3.09 33.70
CA THR A 32 -4.17 3.80 33.83
C THR A 32 -4.91 3.97 32.51
N GLY A 33 -4.20 3.94 31.38
CA GLY A 33 -4.73 4.28 30.06
C GLY A 33 -5.02 5.76 29.85
N GLU A 34 -4.62 6.63 30.81
CA GLU A 34 -4.78 8.06 30.68
C GLU A 34 -3.72 8.66 29.77
N ALA A 35 -4.06 9.71 29.01
CA ALA A 35 -3.10 10.40 28.17
C ALA A 35 -1.99 11.04 29.02
N LEU A 36 -0.74 10.84 28.60
CA LEU A 36 0.42 11.49 29.20
C LEU A 36 0.37 13.00 28.93
N PRO A 37 0.70 13.85 29.91
CA PRO A 37 0.94 15.26 29.67
C PRO A 37 2.04 15.50 28.62
N GLU A 38 1.93 16.55 27.81
CA GLU A 38 2.92 16.87 26.76
C GLU A 38 4.33 17.15 27.30
N ASP A 39 4.46 17.49 28.59
CA ASP A 39 5.72 17.72 29.29
C ASP A 39 6.25 16.46 29.99
N HIS A 40 5.55 15.32 29.89
CA HIS A 40 6.01 14.04 30.40
C HIS A 40 7.27 13.58 29.63
N PRO A 41 8.30 13.05 30.31
CA PRO A 41 9.57 12.68 29.66
C PRO A 41 9.44 11.58 28.60
N GLU A 42 8.38 10.76 28.67
CA GLU A 42 8.11 9.70 27.69
C GLU A 42 7.13 10.13 26.58
N TYR A 43 6.61 11.36 26.64
CA TYR A 43 5.69 11.86 25.62
C TYR A 43 6.41 12.06 24.28
N ILE A 44 5.92 11.40 23.24
CA ILE A 44 6.45 11.48 21.88
C ILE A 44 5.68 12.55 21.12
N LYS A 45 6.35 13.66 20.81
CA LYS A 45 5.78 14.69 19.94
C LYS A 45 5.84 14.24 18.48
N ILE A 46 4.75 14.45 17.75
CA ILE A 46 4.69 14.14 16.31
C ILE A 46 5.81 14.83 15.53
N ASP A 47 6.17 16.06 15.90
CA ASP A 47 7.27 16.83 15.26
C ASP A 47 8.63 16.15 15.44
N ASP A 48 8.79 15.29 16.45
CA ASP A 48 10.00 14.52 16.69
C ASP A 48 10.02 13.20 15.92
N VAL A 49 8.88 12.77 15.35
CA VAL A 49 8.79 11.59 14.51
C VAL A 49 9.19 11.94 13.07
N ARG A 50 10.09 11.15 12.48
CA ARG A 50 10.42 11.25 11.05
C ARG A 50 9.33 10.57 10.22
N CYS A 51 8.13 11.17 10.12
CA CYS A 51 6.95 10.58 9.46
C CYS A 51 7.23 10.06 8.05
N GLY A 52 8.01 10.79 7.24
CA GLY A 52 8.39 10.31 5.90
C GLY A 52 9.16 8.98 5.92
N ALA A 53 9.99 8.73 6.94
CA ALA A 53 10.69 7.46 7.10
C ALA A 53 9.74 6.35 7.61
N VAL A 54 8.79 6.70 8.49
CA VAL A 54 7.73 5.78 8.93
C VAL A 54 6.89 5.32 7.73
N HIS A 55 6.44 6.25 6.87
CA HIS A 55 5.66 5.92 5.67
C HIS A 55 6.42 5.00 4.71
N GLN A 56 7.75 5.21 4.55
CA GLN A 56 8.58 4.33 3.72
C GLN A 56 8.69 2.91 4.31
N GLN A 57 8.81 2.78 5.63
CA GLN A 57 8.81 1.46 6.29
C GLN A 57 7.44 0.79 6.21
N TYR A 58 6.37 1.56 6.40
CA TYR A 58 5.00 1.11 6.26
C TYR A 58 4.74 0.56 4.86
N ALA A 59 5.10 1.31 3.81
CA ALA A 59 4.93 0.91 2.42
C ALA A 59 5.73 -0.36 2.08
N ARG A 60 6.92 -0.54 2.68
CA ARG A 60 7.70 -1.76 2.55
C ARG A 60 7.01 -2.95 3.21
N GLU A 61 6.48 -2.79 4.42
CA GLU A 61 5.73 -3.85 5.10
C GLU A 61 4.46 -4.20 4.32
N TYR A 62 3.72 -3.20 3.82
CA TYR A 62 2.55 -3.39 2.98
C TYR A 62 2.87 -4.24 1.73
N CYS A 63 4.00 -3.96 1.07
CA CYS A 63 4.47 -4.75 -0.07
C CYS A 63 4.69 -6.23 0.27
N SER A 64 5.25 -6.53 1.45
CA SER A 64 5.44 -7.92 1.90
C SER A 64 4.12 -8.58 2.30
N SER A 65 3.28 -7.86 3.02
CA SER A 65 1.97 -8.35 3.47
C SER A 65 1.01 -8.59 2.32
N LEU A 66 1.03 -7.76 1.27
CA LEU A 66 0.20 -7.95 0.08
C LEU A 66 0.62 -9.23 -0.68
N GLN A 67 1.91 -9.50 -0.80
CA GLN A 67 2.38 -10.76 -1.42
C GLN A 67 1.90 -11.97 -0.65
N TRP A 68 2.01 -11.93 0.68
CA TRP A 68 1.50 -12.99 1.54
C TRP A 68 -0.02 -13.14 1.36
N PHE A 69 -0.76 -12.04 1.39
CA PHE A 69 -2.21 -12.04 1.22
C PHE A 69 -2.63 -12.65 -0.12
N ILE A 70 -1.99 -12.25 -1.23
CA ILE A 70 -2.27 -12.82 -2.56
C ILE A 70 -1.98 -14.33 -2.54
N LYS A 71 -0.83 -14.75 -2.01
CA LYS A 71 -0.44 -16.17 -1.96
C LYS A 71 -1.42 -17.05 -1.19
N GLU A 72 -2.02 -16.52 -0.11
CA GLU A 72 -2.97 -17.27 0.71
C GLU A 72 -4.39 -17.27 0.13
N ASN A 73 -4.74 -16.29 -0.70
CA ASN A 73 -6.11 -16.11 -1.21
C ASN A 73 -6.27 -16.38 -2.72
N GLU A 74 -5.17 -16.58 -3.44
CA GLU A 74 -5.13 -16.91 -4.86
C GLU A 74 -4.30 -18.18 -5.07
N PRO A 75 -4.57 -18.98 -6.11
CA PRO A 75 -3.66 -20.05 -6.54
C PRO A 75 -2.41 -19.47 -7.26
N LEU A 76 -1.88 -18.37 -6.74
CA LEU A 76 -0.88 -17.54 -7.37
C LEU A 76 0.13 -17.05 -6.34
N ASP A 77 1.38 -17.46 -6.51
CA ASP A 77 2.51 -16.91 -5.76
C ASP A 77 3.19 -15.82 -6.61
N VAL A 78 2.83 -14.54 -6.40
CA VAL A 78 3.43 -13.39 -7.10
C VAL A 78 4.56 -12.84 -6.26
N GLN A 79 5.72 -12.63 -6.89
CA GLN A 79 6.90 -12.07 -6.26
C GLN A 79 7.19 -10.67 -6.81
N PHE A 80 7.34 -9.70 -5.93
CA PHE A 80 7.80 -8.34 -6.24
C PHE A 80 8.52 -7.71 -5.05
N THR A 81 9.41 -6.77 -5.32
CA THR A 81 10.20 -6.11 -4.29
C THR A 81 9.83 -4.64 -4.18
N PHE A 82 9.65 -4.15 -2.96
CA PHE A 82 9.46 -2.73 -2.70
C PHE A 82 10.61 -1.90 -3.32
N SER A 83 10.25 -0.93 -4.16
CA SER A 83 11.19 -0.01 -4.80
C SER A 83 11.26 1.30 -4.01
N HIS A 84 10.14 2.04 -3.99
CA HIS A 84 10.00 3.28 -3.24
C HIS A 84 8.53 3.67 -3.07
N LEU A 85 8.25 4.49 -2.07
CA LEU A 85 6.99 5.24 -1.98
C LEU A 85 7.18 6.60 -2.66
N TRP A 86 6.30 6.92 -3.60
CA TRP A 86 6.18 8.26 -4.19
C TRP A 86 4.98 8.97 -3.57
N SER A 87 5.18 10.20 -3.12
CA SER A 87 4.12 11.05 -2.55
C SER A 87 3.99 12.33 -3.39
N PRO A 88 2.78 12.75 -3.75
CA PRO A 88 2.58 14.01 -4.46
C PRO A 88 2.93 15.19 -3.55
N LYS A 89 3.38 16.30 -4.16
CA LYS A 89 3.59 17.55 -3.41
C LYS A 89 2.28 18.14 -2.89
N PHE A 90 1.18 17.92 -3.63
CA PHE A 90 -0.15 18.40 -3.30
C PHE A 90 -1.17 17.29 -3.58
N TYR A 91 -1.98 16.95 -2.57
CA TYR A 91 -2.95 15.84 -2.62
C TYR A 91 -4.29 16.21 -3.29
N ASN A 92 -4.30 17.21 -4.17
CA ASN A 92 -5.55 17.71 -4.77
C ASN A 92 -6.09 16.80 -5.89
N TYR A 93 -5.21 16.01 -6.51
CA TYR A 93 -5.53 15.17 -7.67
C TYR A 93 -4.84 13.80 -7.65
N ASP A 94 -3.93 13.57 -6.71
CA ASP A 94 -3.11 12.36 -6.61
C ASP A 94 -2.95 11.97 -5.15
N THR A 95 -2.58 10.71 -4.93
CA THR A 95 -2.28 10.13 -3.62
C THR A 95 -0.94 9.40 -3.67
N ASP A 96 -0.48 8.88 -2.53
CA ASP A 96 0.77 8.13 -2.49
C ASP A 96 0.70 6.85 -3.32
N VAL A 97 1.82 6.52 -3.98
CA VAL A 97 1.93 5.33 -4.84
C VAL A 97 3.12 4.49 -4.38
N ILE A 98 2.87 3.20 -4.15
CA ILE A 98 3.92 2.24 -3.81
C ILE A 98 4.44 1.61 -5.10
N TRP A 99 5.67 1.97 -5.46
CA TRP A 99 6.36 1.39 -6.61
C TRP A 99 7.08 0.12 -6.20
N VAL A 100 7.00 -0.88 -7.07
CA VAL A 100 7.61 -2.19 -6.91
C VAL A 100 8.38 -2.59 -8.16
N ASP A 101 9.44 -3.35 -7.96
CA ASP A 101 10.16 -4.03 -9.02
C ASP A 101 9.65 -5.46 -9.13
N MET A 102 9.20 -5.85 -10.32
CA MET A 102 8.63 -7.17 -10.59
C MET A 102 9.44 -7.89 -11.68
N PRO A 103 9.86 -9.14 -11.46
CA PRO A 103 10.46 -9.96 -12.50
C PRO A 103 9.51 -10.23 -13.67
N ASP A 104 10.04 -10.36 -14.88
CA ASP A 104 9.24 -10.51 -16.10
C ASP A 104 8.40 -11.79 -16.09
N ASP A 105 8.91 -12.88 -15.53
CA ASP A 105 8.17 -14.14 -15.37
C ASP A 105 6.96 -13.97 -14.43
N GLN A 106 7.07 -13.12 -13.41
CA GLN A 106 5.98 -12.84 -12.48
C GLN A 106 4.89 -11.98 -13.14
N ILE A 107 5.25 -11.04 -14.00
CA ILE A 107 4.30 -10.24 -14.79
C ILE A 107 3.52 -11.15 -15.74
N VAL A 108 4.21 -12.04 -16.46
CA VAL A 108 3.57 -13.00 -17.36
C VAL A 108 2.65 -13.94 -16.58
N LYS A 109 3.07 -14.41 -15.41
CA LYS A 109 2.25 -15.26 -14.54
C LYS A 109 0.99 -14.55 -14.07
N LEU A 110 1.12 -13.32 -13.60
CA LEU A 110 0.00 -12.49 -13.15
C LEU A 110 -0.97 -12.19 -14.31
N TYR A 111 -0.45 -11.86 -15.49
CA TYR A 111 -1.25 -11.67 -16.71
C TYR A 111 -2.04 -12.92 -17.09
N GLN A 112 -1.39 -14.08 -17.14
CA GLN A 112 -2.06 -15.34 -17.45
C GLN A 112 -3.19 -15.66 -16.48
N HIS A 113 -2.97 -15.41 -15.18
CA HIS A 113 -4.00 -15.58 -14.15
C HIS A 113 -5.17 -14.61 -14.35
N ALA A 114 -4.89 -13.32 -14.52
CA ALA A 114 -5.89 -12.27 -14.71
C ALA A 114 -6.77 -12.49 -15.96
N MET A 115 -6.21 -13.09 -17.02
CA MET A 115 -6.91 -13.39 -18.27
C MET A 115 -7.84 -14.62 -18.18
N GLN A 116 -7.63 -15.54 -17.24
CA GLN A 116 -8.41 -16.79 -17.15
C GLN A 116 -9.90 -16.56 -16.93
N TYR A 117 -10.27 -15.44 -16.30
CA TYR A 117 -11.65 -15.19 -15.85
C TYR A 117 -12.36 -14.04 -16.57
N ASN A 118 -11.78 -13.51 -17.65
CA ASN A 118 -12.27 -12.31 -18.37
C ASN A 118 -12.47 -11.06 -17.46
N ARG A 119 -11.96 -11.11 -16.22
CA ARG A 119 -12.06 -10.03 -15.23
C ARG A 119 -11.16 -8.88 -15.60
N PHE A 120 -9.98 -9.18 -16.12
CA PHE A 120 -9.07 -8.14 -16.58
C PHE A 120 -9.68 -7.24 -17.65
N ALA A 121 -10.41 -7.80 -18.61
CA ALA A 121 -11.13 -7.00 -19.61
C ALA A 121 -12.18 -6.08 -18.97
N ALA A 122 -12.87 -6.53 -17.91
CA ALA A 122 -13.83 -5.70 -17.17
C ALA A 122 -13.13 -4.56 -16.41
N VAL A 123 -12.01 -4.85 -15.74
CA VAL A 123 -11.16 -3.85 -15.04
C VAL A 123 -10.66 -2.80 -16.03
N VAL A 124 -10.09 -3.23 -17.16
CA VAL A 124 -9.63 -2.32 -18.22
C VAL A 124 -10.78 -1.47 -18.75
N LYS A 125 -11.94 -2.07 -19.03
CA LYS A 125 -13.10 -1.29 -19.50
C LYS A 125 -13.58 -0.27 -18.46
N GLN A 126 -13.56 -0.62 -17.17
CA GLN A 126 -13.95 0.27 -16.09
C GLN A 126 -12.97 1.43 -15.91
N ARG A 127 -11.66 1.14 -15.89
CA ARG A 127 -10.60 2.11 -15.63
C ARG A 127 -10.26 2.95 -16.87
N CYS A 128 -10.37 2.38 -18.06
CA CYS A 128 -9.97 3.02 -19.32
C CYS A 128 -11.16 3.49 -20.17
N GLY A 129 -12.40 3.16 -19.81
CA GLY A 129 -13.59 3.56 -20.57
C GLY A 129 -14.01 5.03 -20.42
N GLY A 130 -13.41 5.75 -19.46
CA GLY A 130 -13.69 7.17 -19.23
C GLY A 130 -13.06 8.09 -20.29
N ARG A 131 -13.64 9.28 -20.50
CA ARG A 131 -13.16 10.29 -21.47
C ARG A 131 -11.76 10.85 -21.17
N SER A 132 -11.19 10.54 -20.01
CA SER A 132 -9.91 11.05 -19.53
C SER A 132 -8.85 9.95 -19.37
N SER A 133 -9.09 8.74 -19.85
CA SER A 133 -8.06 7.70 -19.85
C SER A 133 -7.05 7.93 -20.97
N PHE A 134 -5.78 7.68 -20.66
CA PHE A 134 -4.69 7.67 -21.65
C PHE A 134 -4.58 6.32 -22.40
N PHE A 135 -5.28 5.29 -21.92
CA PHE A 135 -5.23 3.95 -22.50
C PHE A 135 -6.58 3.58 -23.11
N SER A 136 -6.54 2.74 -24.15
CA SER A 136 -7.76 2.21 -24.75
C SER A 136 -8.49 1.26 -23.80
N PRO A 137 -9.83 1.28 -23.73
CA PRO A 137 -10.59 0.24 -23.04
C PRO A 137 -10.65 -1.09 -23.80
N ASP A 138 -10.15 -1.14 -25.04
CA ASP A 138 -10.05 -2.35 -25.84
C ASP A 138 -8.64 -2.95 -25.72
N LEU A 139 -8.55 -4.11 -25.07
CA LEU A 139 -7.29 -4.85 -24.90
C LEU A 139 -6.65 -5.26 -26.23
N THR A 140 -7.43 -5.36 -27.31
CA THR A 140 -6.88 -5.68 -28.65
C THR A 140 -6.10 -4.53 -29.26
N GLU A 141 -6.21 -3.33 -28.71
CA GLU A 141 -5.40 -2.16 -29.09
C GLU A 141 -4.11 -2.04 -28.26
N TRP A 142 -3.90 -2.91 -27.27
CA TRP A 142 -2.69 -2.93 -26.46
C TRP A 142 -1.64 -3.83 -27.11
N ALA A 143 -0.39 -3.73 -26.66
CA ALA A 143 0.65 -4.65 -27.11
C ALA A 143 0.32 -6.10 -26.66
N ASP A 144 0.64 -7.08 -27.51
CA ASP A 144 0.34 -8.50 -27.24
C ASP A 144 1.06 -9.04 -26.00
N SER A 145 2.26 -8.52 -25.72
CA SER A 145 3.07 -8.92 -24.57
C SER A 145 2.87 -7.95 -23.40
N PRO A 146 2.55 -8.44 -22.18
CA PRO A 146 2.47 -7.58 -20.99
C PRO A 146 3.81 -6.99 -20.57
N LEU A 147 4.92 -7.45 -21.14
CA LEU A 147 6.27 -6.90 -20.90
C LEU A 147 6.53 -5.61 -21.68
N GLU A 148 5.69 -5.30 -22.67
CA GLU A 148 5.76 -4.06 -23.47
C GLU A 148 4.80 -2.99 -22.95
N TRP A 149 4.04 -3.30 -21.91
CA TRP A 149 3.06 -2.41 -21.31
C TRP A 149 3.71 -1.35 -20.43
N GLN A 150 3.02 -0.22 -20.28
CA GLN A 150 3.39 0.82 -19.34
C GLN A 150 3.14 0.35 -17.89
N PRO A 151 3.85 0.90 -16.89
CA PRO A 151 3.62 0.58 -15.47
C PRO A 151 2.14 0.59 -15.06
N ALA A 152 1.41 1.62 -15.48
CA ALA A 152 -0.01 1.76 -15.17
C ALA A 152 -0.93 0.72 -15.83
N GLN A 153 -0.52 0.13 -16.96
CA GLN A 153 -1.26 -0.98 -17.56
C GLN A 153 -1.01 -2.28 -16.79
N VAL A 154 0.22 -2.46 -16.28
CA VAL A 154 0.61 -3.64 -15.51
C VAL A 154 0.00 -3.61 -14.11
N SER A 155 -0.12 -2.43 -13.48
CA SER A 155 -0.77 -2.29 -12.17
C SER A 155 -2.22 -2.77 -12.18
N LEU A 156 -2.93 -2.62 -13.30
CA LEU A 156 -4.32 -3.08 -13.47
C LEU A 156 -4.47 -4.59 -13.37
N LEU A 157 -3.38 -5.36 -13.55
CA LEU A 157 -3.41 -6.80 -13.35
C LEU A 157 -3.68 -7.17 -11.90
N PHE A 158 -3.22 -6.36 -10.94
CA PHE A 158 -3.53 -6.57 -9.52
C PHE A 158 -5.02 -6.37 -9.26
N GLU A 159 -5.62 -5.31 -9.80
CA GLU A 159 -7.05 -5.05 -9.64
C GLU A 159 -7.96 -6.15 -10.22
N ALA A 160 -7.43 -6.98 -11.12
CA ALA A 160 -8.15 -8.12 -11.66
C ALA A 160 -8.08 -9.38 -10.78
N LEU A 161 -7.32 -9.35 -9.67
CA LEU A 161 -7.27 -10.43 -8.69
C LEU A 161 -8.57 -10.49 -7.89
N ASP A 162 -9.10 -11.70 -7.77
CA ASP A 162 -10.34 -12.05 -7.08
C ASP A 162 -10.30 -11.61 -5.62
N CYS A 163 -9.16 -11.86 -4.96
CA CYS A 163 -8.93 -11.54 -3.56
C CYS A 163 -8.87 -10.03 -3.28
N LEU A 164 -8.68 -9.19 -4.31
CA LEU A 164 -8.67 -7.74 -4.18
C LEU A 164 -10.00 -7.09 -4.60
N ASP A 165 -10.84 -7.82 -5.34
CA ASP A 165 -12.19 -7.42 -5.77
C ASP A 165 -13.24 -7.65 -4.66
N THR A 166 -12.98 -8.65 -3.81
CA THR A 166 -13.87 -9.05 -2.72
C THR A 166 -13.42 -8.42 -1.41
N TYR A 167 -14.00 -7.30 -0.98
CA TYR A 167 -14.49 -7.13 0.40
C TYR A 167 -15.26 -5.82 0.60
N ASN A 168 -16.26 -5.93 1.47
CA ASN A 168 -17.41 -5.06 1.67
C ASN A 168 -17.04 -3.67 2.22
N ARG A 169 -17.92 -2.68 2.02
CA ARG A 169 -17.81 -1.29 2.53
C ARG A 169 -17.52 -1.14 4.04
N ASP A 170 -17.54 -2.23 4.80
CA ASP A 170 -17.40 -2.28 6.25
C ASP A 170 -15.96 -2.60 6.72
N TYR A 171 -15.10 -3.18 5.87
CA TYR A 171 -13.70 -3.48 6.24
C TYR A 171 -12.75 -3.37 5.04
N PRO A 172 -11.98 -2.26 4.92
CA PRO A 172 -11.03 -2.06 3.83
C PRO A 172 -10.01 -3.20 3.72
N LEU A 173 -9.82 -3.73 2.50
CA LEU A 173 -8.80 -4.73 2.17
C LEU A 173 -7.42 -4.36 2.70
N GLU A 174 -7.05 -3.08 2.58
CA GLU A 174 -5.73 -2.60 2.97
C GLU A 174 -5.51 -2.68 4.50
N LEU A 175 -6.59 -2.66 5.30
CA LEU A 175 -6.53 -2.96 6.73
C LEU A 175 -6.29 -4.45 6.97
N VAL A 176 -6.91 -5.34 6.21
CA VAL A 176 -6.67 -6.79 6.30
C VAL A 176 -5.21 -7.10 5.98
N VAL A 177 -4.68 -6.50 4.91
CA VAL A 177 -3.28 -6.63 4.51
C VAL A 177 -2.36 -6.19 5.65
N MET A 178 -2.69 -5.13 6.37
CA MET A 178 -1.85 -4.59 7.45
C MET A 178 -2.18 -5.10 8.85
N ASP A 179 -3.15 -6.01 9.01
CA ASP A 179 -3.64 -6.46 10.32
C ASP A 179 -2.54 -7.14 11.14
N SER A 180 -1.70 -7.97 10.50
CA SER A 180 -0.55 -8.60 11.16
C SER A 180 0.48 -7.58 11.64
N ALA A 181 0.73 -6.52 10.87
CA ALA A 181 1.67 -5.47 11.26
C ALA A 181 1.16 -4.67 12.47
N ARG A 182 -0.15 -4.39 12.48
CA ARG A 182 -0.84 -3.76 13.61
C ARG A 182 -0.81 -4.65 14.86
N GLY A 183 -1.27 -5.89 14.75
CA GLY A 183 -1.43 -6.79 15.91
C GLY A 183 -0.12 -7.24 16.55
N ASN A 184 1.02 -7.11 15.85
CA ASN A 184 2.32 -7.56 16.34
C ASN A 184 3.27 -6.41 16.71
N GLY A 185 2.76 -5.18 16.85
CA GLY A 185 3.57 -4.02 17.27
C GLY A 185 4.55 -3.50 16.21
N LYS A 186 4.48 -3.98 14.96
CA LYS A 186 5.40 -3.51 13.91
C LYS A 186 5.21 -2.03 13.62
N ILE A 187 3.98 -1.54 13.66
CA ILE A 187 3.69 -0.11 13.44
C ILE A 187 4.29 0.74 14.57
N THR A 188 4.14 0.29 15.81
CA THR A 188 4.78 0.88 16.99
C THR A 188 6.30 0.94 16.82
N ASP A 189 6.93 -0.16 16.41
CA ASP A 189 8.38 -0.23 16.17
C ASP A 189 8.84 0.73 15.06
N MET A 190 8.04 0.88 14.00
CA MET A 190 8.33 1.85 12.93
C MET A 190 8.32 3.28 13.46
N ILE A 191 7.36 3.65 14.32
CA ILE A 191 7.30 4.99 14.93
C ILE A 191 8.51 5.19 15.83
N LEU A 192 8.74 4.29 16.80
CA LEU A 192 9.81 4.41 17.79
C LEU A 192 11.21 4.46 17.17
N SER A 193 11.45 3.65 16.12
CA SER A 193 12.73 3.62 15.41
C SER A 193 13.02 4.90 14.62
N ASN A 194 12.01 5.76 14.45
CA ASN A 194 12.09 7.00 13.69
C ASN A 194 11.87 8.27 14.52
N VAL A 195 11.82 8.16 15.85
CA VAL A 195 11.88 9.31 16.76
C VAL A 195 13.28 9.92 16.68
N LYS A 196 13.37 11.25 16.54
CA LYS A 196 14.64 11.98 16.60
C LYS A 196 15.25 11.76 17.97
N GLN A 197 16.38 11.07 18.02
CA GLN A 197 17.21 11.08 19.22
C GLN A 197 17.79 12.49 19.39
N GLU A 198 17.56 13.12 20.54
CA GLU A 198 18.34 14.29 20.90
C GLU A 198 19.82 13.89 20.86
N VAL A 199 20.58 14.54 19.98
CA VAL A 199 22.04 14.46 20.04
C VAL A 199 22.40 15.17 21.33
N ALA A 200 22.60 14.40 22.41
CA ALA A 200 23.22 14.91 23.62
C ALA A 200 24.60 15.47 23.22
N ALA A 201 24.67 16.80 23.11
CA ALA A 201 25.89 17.55 22.84
C ALA A 201 26.62 17.87 24.15
#